data_AF-A0A429IAB0-F1
#
_entry.id   AF-A0A429IAB0-F1
#
_cell.length_a   1.000
_cell.length_b   1.000
_cell.length_c   1.000
_cell.angle_alpha   90.00
_cell.angle_beta   90.00
_cell.angle_gamma   90.00
#
_symmetry.space_group_name_H-M   'P 1'
#
loop_
_entity.id
_entity.type
_entity.pdbx_description
1 polymer ?
#
loop_
_entity_poly.entity_id
_entity_poly.type
_entity_poly.pdbx_seq_one_letter_code
_entity_poly.pdbx_strand_id
1 'polypeptide(L)'
;MERRTCAAPRTVPYMRTARAPLATAATTITAAAAALAAIVGLTGCGGASQAADPAQPAARHFEGLPFVGVLFADGEHHCTASVVDSPKGNMLVTAAHCVHFQDDEGEDDGKDSADGEEPGPITGDLQFAPRFSGAGEGTFPYGKWKVSGIHVPKAWRDEDGDRGDYAFLTVEPDARGRSVQEVVGAATPDFSSGPHRHVTVVGYPNEAYNPDNNPITCTTDTERDEDEPYMMQMRCGGFYDGTSGGPWLADHHDAGRPGRLIGVLSGGDTDAESTAVLFDGQARELYERVAGGAAKSS
;
A
#
# COMPACT_ATOMS: atom_id res chain seq x y z
N MET A 1 -7.07 -37.71 15.67
CA MET A 1 -7.41 -36.32 15.27
C MET A 1 -7.19 -36.23 13.77
N GLU A 2 -8.22 -36.49 12.99
CA GLU A 2 -8.19 -36.33 11.53
C GLU A 2 -8.45 -34.85 11.20
N ARG A 3 -7.53 -34.20 10.50
CA ARG A 3 -7.77 -32.88 9.89
C ARG A 3 -8.14 -33.10 8.44
N ARG A 4 -9.34 -32.62 8.07
CA ARG A 4 -9.89 -32.65 6.71
C ARG A 4 -9.20 -31.58 5.86
N THR A 5 -8.65 -31.97 4.72
CA THR A 5 -8.13 -31.10 3.66
C THR A 5 -9.29 -30.41 2.93
N CYS A 6 -9.16 -29.10 2.66
CA CYS A 6 -10.09 -28.35 1.82
C CYS A 6 -9.54 -28.24 0.40
N ALA A 7 -10.41 -28.40 -0.60
CA ALA A 7 -10.12 -28.25 -2.02
C ALA A 7 -10.41 -26.82 -2.50
N ALA A 8 -9.60 -26.31 -3.41
CA ALA A 8 -9.76 -25.00 -4.05
C ALA A 8 -11.09 -24.88 -4.84
N PRO A 9 -11.66 -23.66 -4.96
CA PRO A 9 -12.89 -23.45 -5.71
C PRO A 9 -12.70 -23.69 -7.20
N ARG A 10 -13.62 -24.45 -7.79
CA ARG A 10 -13.69 -24.70 -9.24
C ARG A 10 -14.12 -23.43 -9.97
N THR A 11 -13.40 -23.09 -11.04
CA THR A 11 -13.80 -22.10 -12.04
C THR A 11 -15.16 -22.45 -12.65
N VAL A 12 -16.08 -21.48 -12.66
CA VAL A 12 -17.41 -21.63 -13.27
C VAL A 12 -17.26 -21.35 -14.77
N PRO A 13 -17.61 -22.29 -15.68
CA PRO A 13 -17.51 -22.03 -17.10
C PRO A 13 -18.63 -21.09 -17.56
N TYR A 14 -18.26 -20.14 -18.43
CA TYR A 14 -19.14 -19.22 -19.13
C TYR A 14 -20.22 -19.99 -19.92
N MET A 15 -21.47 -20.01 -19.43
CA MET A 15 -22.58 -20.57 -20.19
C MET A 15 -23.09 -19.58 -21.24
N ARG A 16 -22.93 -19.97 -22.51
CA ARG A 16 -23.59 -19.38 -23.68
C ARG A 16 -25.11 -19.32 -23.47
N THR A 17 -25.68 -18.15 -23.70
CA THR A 17 -27.13 -17.91 -23.69
C THR A 17 -27.80 -18.61 -24.88
N ALA A 18 -28.75 -19.49 -24.59
CA ALA A 18 -29.74 -19.97 -25.55
C ALA A 18 -31.10 -19.34 -25.23
N ARG A 19 -31.77 -18.78 -26.25
CA ARG A 19 -33.08 -18.12 -26.15
C ARG A 19 -34.24 -19.10 -26.36
N ALA A 20 -35.35 -18.76 -25.70
CA ALA A 20 -36.78 -18.96 -26.03
C ALA A 20 -37.49 -20.23 -25.49
N PRO A 21 -38.85 -20.23 -25.35
CA PRO A 21 -39.85 -19.16 -25.55
C PRO A 21 -40.76 -18.89 -24.33
N LEU A 22 -41.58 -17.82 -24.46
CA LEU A 22 -42.66 -17.44 -23.54
C LEU A 22 -43.76 -18.52 -23.46
N ALA A 23 -44.26 -18.77 -22.25
CA ALA A 23 -45.57 -19.36 -22.02
C ALA A 23 -46.31 -18.56 -20.93
N THR A 24 -47.44 -17.99 -21.32
CA THR A 24 -48.45 -17.33 -20.51
C THR A 24 -49.22 -18.35 -19.66
N ALA A 25 -49.35 -18.08 -18.36
CA ALA A 25 -50.48 -18.55 -17.56
C ALA A 25 -50.71 -17.61 -16.38
N ALA A 26 -51.82 -16.89 -16.42
CA ALA A 26 -52.32 -16.08 -15.32
C ALA A 26 -53.11 -16.97 -14.36
N THR A 27 -52.76 -16.95 -13.08
CA THR A 27 -53.68 -17.33 -12.01
C THR A 27 -53.38 -16.53 -10.75
N THR A 28 -54.34 -15.74 -10.32
CA THR A 28 -54.40 -15.01 -9.04
C THR A 28 -54.66 -15.97 -7.89
N ILE A 29 -53.78 -15.99 -6.87
CA ILE A 29 -54.12 -16.48 -5.52
C ILE A 29 -53.61 -15.46 -4.50
N THR A 30 -54.55 -14.90 -3.75
CA THR A 30 -54.33 -14.03 -2.60
C THR A 30 -53.96 -14.80 -1.33
N ALA A 31 -53.12 -14.16 -0.51
CA ALA A 31 -52.90 -14.33 0.93
C ALA A 31 -52.03 -15.50 1.42
N ALA A 32 -50.83 -15.18 1.91
CA ALA A 32 -50.53 -15.10 3.35
C ALA A 32 -49.03 -14.83 3.54
N ALA A 33 -48.67 -13.69 4.13
CA ALA A 33 -47.34 -13.45 4.64
C ALA A 33 -47.15 -14.28 5.92
N ALA A 34 -46.28 -15.28 5.86
CA ALA A 34 -45.75 -15.97 7.04
C ALA A 34 -44.25 -16.14 6.83
N ALA A 35 -43.47 -15.39 7.62
CA ALA A 35 -42.03 -15.46 7.65
C ALA A 35 -41.57 -16.86 8.09
N LEU A 36 -40.75 -17.52 7.27
CA LEU A 36 -39.83 -18.56 7.73
C LEU A 36 -38.43 -18.18 7.24
N ALA A 37 -37.64 -17.62 8.16
CA ALA A 37 -36.20 -17.56 8.02
C ALA A 37 -35.65 -18.99 8.13
N ALA A 38 -35.40 -19.62 6.98
CA ALA A 38 -34.63 -20.86 6.93
C ALA A 38 -33.15 -20.49 6.78
N ILE A 39 -32.42 -20.51 7.90
CA ILE A 39 -30.96 -20.46 7.90
C ILE A 39 -30.47 -21.81 7.38
N VAL A 40 -30.15 -21.87 6.10
CA VAL A 40 -29.31 -22.95 5.56
C VAL A 40 -27.87 -22.53 5.82
N GLY A 41 -27.29 -23.09 6.89
CA GLY A 41 -25.88 -22.95 7.19
C GLY A 41 -25.04 -23.65 6.12
N LEU A 42 -24.50 -22.87 5.18
CA LEU A 42 -23.35 -23.26 4.38
C LEU A 42 -22.11 -22.76 5.13
N THR A 43 -21.43 -23.68 5.80
CA THR A 43 -20.07 -23.48 6.29
C THR A 43 -19.14 -23.39 5.08
N GLY A 44 -18.94 -22.18 4.57
CA GLY A 44 -17.79 -21.81 3.77
C GLY A 44 -16.85 -20.97 4.62
N CYS A 45 -15.56 -21.29 4.62
CA CYS A 45 -14.53 -20.35 5.05
C CYS A 45 -14.42 -19.24 4.01
N GLY A 46 -15.36 -18.31 4.02
CA GLY A 46 -15.10 -16.96 3.57
C GLY A 46 -14.65 -16.20 4.81
N GLY A 47 -13.47 -15.57 4.76
CA GLY A 47 -13.15 -14.53 5.73
C GLY A 47 -14.37 -13.61 5.80
N ALA A 48 -14.90 -13.40 6.99
CA ALA A 48 -15.98 -12.43 7.14
C ALA A 48 -15.37 -11.09 6.73
N SER A 49 -15.77 -10.53 5.58
CA SER A 49 -15.71 -9.09 5.39
C SER A 49 -16.46 -8.52 6.59
N GLN A 50 -15.73 -8.01 7.58
CA GLN A 50 -16.34 -7.23 8.63
C GLN A 50 -17.11 -6.13 7.90
N ALA A 51 -18.42 -6.08 8.12
CA ALA A 51 -19.23 -5.01 7.57
C ALA A 51 -18.60 -3.70 8.05
N ALA A 52 -18.27 -2.81 7.11
CA ALA A 52 -17.66 -1.52 7.43
C ALA A 52 -18.46 -0.86 8.56
N ASP A 53 -17.81 -0.61 9.69
CA ASP A 53 -18.43 0.10 10.80
C ASP A 53 -18.73 1.53 10.30
N PRO A 54 -20.02 1.93 10.21
CA PRO A 54 -20.41 3.21 9.62
C PRO A 54 -19.92 4.43 10.41
N ALA A 55 -19.35 4.23 11.61
CA ALA A 55 -18.69 5.28 12.39
C ALA A 55 -17.19 5.44 12.07
N GLN A 56 -16.58 4.55 11.28
CA GLN A 56 -15.16 4.61 10.95
C GLN A 56 -14.85 5.76 9.98
N PRO A 57 -13.74 6.49 10.19
CA PRO A 57 -13.24 7.42 9.19
C PRO A 57 -13.02 6.73 7.85
N ALA A 58 -13.26 7.44 6.76
CA ALA A 58 -12.92 7.00 5.41
C ALA A 58 -12.01 8.01 4.75
N ALA A 59 -11.02 7.51 4.03
CA ALA A 59 -10.15 8.31 3.21
C ALA A 59 -10.97 9.02 2.13
N ARG A 60 -10.52 10.22 1.77
CA ARG A 60 -11.15 11.04 0.74
C ARG A 60 -10.16 11.36 -0.36
N HIS A 61 -10.64 11.45 -1.59
CA HIS A 61 -9.84 11.98 -2.68
C HIS A 61 -9.44 13.43 -2.43
N PHE A 62 -8.28 13.82 -2.94
CA PHE A 62 -7.79 15.20 -2.91
C PHE A 62 -6.80 15.45 -4.05
N GLU A 63 -6.26 16.66 -4.13
CA GLU A 63 -5.35 17.11 -5.21
C GLU A 63 -3.94 16.51 -5.17
N GLY A 64 -3.61 15.75 -4.13
CA GLY A 64 -2.27 15.21 -3.91
C GLY A 64 -1.30 16.19 -3.25
N LEU A 65 -0.28 15.65 -2.58
CA LEU A 65 0.89 16.41 -2.11
C LEU A 65 1.99 16.32 -3.18
N PRO A 66 2.69 17.42 -3.52
CA PRO A 66 3.71 17.39 -4.56
C PRO A 66 4.82 16.35 -4.32
N PHE A 67 5.21 16.16 -3.05
CA PHE A 67 6.27 15.23 -2.65
C PHE A 67 5.80 13.78 -2.46
N VAL A 68 4.53 13.46 -2.71
CA VAL A 68 3.99 12.09 -2.60
C VAL A 68 3.49 11.65 -3.97
N GLY A 69 3.78 10.41 -4.35
CA GLY A 69 3.51 9.92 -5.69
C GLY A 69 3.51 8.42 -5.80
N VAL A 70 3.38 7.95 -7.03
CA VAL A 70 3.36 6.53 -7.37
C VAL A 70 4.77 6.04 -7.69
N LEU A 71 5.11 4.85 -7.20
CA LEU A 71 6.18 4.01 -7.73
C LEU A 71 5.64 3.14 -8.86
N PHE A 72 6.24 3.29 -10.02
CA PHE A 72 5.99 2.49 -11.19
C PHE A 72 7.10 1.45 -11.35
N ALA A 73 6.71 0.19 -11.50
CA ALA A 73 7.61 -0.92 -11.85
C ALA A 73 7.25 -1.39 -13.27
N ASP A 74 8.22 -1.34 -14.19
CA ASP A 74 8.05 -1.67 -15.61
C ASP A 74 6.84 -0.99 -16.29
N GLY A 75 6.52 0.22 -15.82
CA GLY A 75 5.43 1.04 -16.34
C GLY A 75 4.08 0.84 -15.64
N GLU A 76 3.97 -0.10 -14.70
CA GLU A 76 2.74 -0.39 -13.96
C GLU A 76 2.72 0.29 -12.59
N HIS A 77 1.55 0.78 -12.17
CA HIS A 77 1.34 1.35 -10.84
C HIS A 77 1.48 0.25 -9.78
N HIS A 78 2.56 0.31 -9.01
CA HIS A 78 2.91 -0.73 -8.05
C HIS A 78 2.66 -0.32 -6.59
N CYS A 79 3.21 0.83 -6.17
CA CYS A 79 3.14 1.31 -4.79
C CYS A 79 3.06 2.84 -4.71
N THR A 80 2.95 3.35 -3.49
CA THR A 80 3.13 4.76 -3.15
C THR A 80 4.55 5.00 -2.61
N ALA A 81 5.10 6.19 -2.85
CA ALA A 81 6.31 6.65 -2.17
C ALA A 81 6.24 8.16 -1.89
N SER A 82 7.15 8.64 -1.06
CA SER A 82 7.31 10.07 -0.81
C SER A 82 8.77 10.51 -0.78
N VAL A 83 9.02 11.77 -1.12
CA VAL A 83 10.35 12.38 -0.98
C VAL A 83 10.61 12.64 0.49
N VAL A 84 11.72 12.11 0.98
CA VAL A 84 12.21 12.35 2.33
C VAL A 84 13.33 13.39 2.29
N ASP A 85 13.26 14.35 3.22
CA ASP A 85 14.26 15.40 3.33
C ASP A 85 15.64 14.77 3.47
N SER A 86 16.58 15.16 2.62
CA SER A 86 17.92 14.58 2.59
C SER A 86 18.98 15.59 2.13
N PRO A 87 20.24 15.49 2.58
CA PRO A 87 21.30 16.44 2.22
C PRO A 87 21.53 16.63 0.71
N LYS A 88 21.27 15.56 -0.08
CA LYS A 88 21.40 15.57 -1.54
C LYS A 88 20.08 15.84 -2.27
N GLY A 89 18.97 15.89 -1.54
CA GLY A 89 17.63 16.12 -2.09
C GLY A 89 17.13 15.03 -3.04
N ASN A 90 17.69 13.82 -2.97
CA ASN A 90 17.47 12.76 -3.95
C ASN A 90 16.96 11.45 -3.33
N MET A 91 16.45 11.50 -2.10
CA MET A 91 15.96 10.31 -1.41
C MET A 91 14.44 10.22 -1.41
N LEU A 92 13.94 8.99 -1.58
CA LEU A 92 12.55 8.63 -1.37
C LEU A 92 12.44 7.64 -0.22
N VAL A 93 11.22 7.43 0.25
CA VAL A 93 10.86 6.41 1.22
C VAL A 93 9.56 5.71 0.81
N THR A 94 9.52 4.40 1.01
CA THR A 94 8.42 3.49 0.66
C THR A 94 8.47 2.25 1.56
N ALA A 95 7.53 1.31 1.41
CA ALA A 95 7.59 0.00 2.07
C ALA A 95 8.67 -0.89 1.41
N ALA A 96 9.28 -1.79 2.16
CA ALA A 96 10.33 -2.65 1.63
C ALA A 96 9.76 -3.71 0.67
N HIS A 97 8.57 -4.25 0.95
CA HIS A 97 7.91 -5.21 0.05
C HIS A 97 7.62 -4.65 -1.36
N CYS A 98 7.56 -3.32 -1.51
CA CYS A 98 7.40 -2.66 -2.80
C CYS A 98 8.64 -2.74 -3.72
N VAL A 99 9.80 -3.09 -3.17
CA VAL A 99 11.09 -2.98 -3.88
C VAL A 99 12.05 -4.12 -3.58
N HIS A 100 11.72 -5.02 -2.67
CA HIS A 100 12.52 -6.17 -2.33
C HIS A 100 11.63 -7.33 -1.86
N PHE A 101 11.54 -8.37 -2.67
CA PHE A 101 10.76 -9.57 -2.38
C PHE A 101 11.51 -10.48 -1.41
N GLN A 102 10.75 -11.19 -0.58
CA GLN A 102 11.26 -12.23 0.33
C GLN A 102 10.93 -13.61 -0.23
N ASP A 103 11.62 -14.64 0.26
CA ASP A 103 11.28 -16.03 -0.04
C ASP A 103 9.98 -16.42 0.66
N ASP A 104 9.00 -16.93 -0.10
CA ASP A 104 7.80 -17.58 0.43
C ASP A 104 8.15 -18.96 1.04
N GLU A 105 9.02 -19.04 2.06
CA GLU A 105 9.43 -20.32 2.67
C GLU A 105 8.30 -21.03 3.48
N GLY A 106 7.04 -20.58 3.36
CA GLY A 106 5.90 -21.05 4.14
C GLY A 106 4.81 -21.82 3.38
N GLU A 107 4.71 -21.69 2.06
CA GLU A 107 3.68 -22.38 1.26
C GLU A 107 4.34 -23.36 0.29
N ASP A 108 4.79 -24.51 0.81
CA ASP A 108 5.11 -25.70 -0.01
C ASP A 108 3.81 -26.32 -0.54
N ASP A 109 3.07 -25.56 -1.35
CA ASP A 109 1.90 -26.03 -2.12
C ASP A 109 2.30 -26.54 -3.51
N GLY A 110 3.60 -26.64 -3.78
CA GLY A 110 4.15 -27.13 -5.04
C GLY A 110 3.83 -26.20 -6.22
N LYS A 111 3.44 -24.95 -5.97
CA LYS A 111 3.56 -23.89 -6.96
C LYS A 111 4.99 -23.39 -6.87
N ASP A 112 5.81 -23.71 -7.86
CA ASP A 112 6.89 -22.82 -8.24
C ASP A 112 6.30 -21.40 -8.23
N SER A 113 6.91 -20.45 -7.50
CA SER A 113 6.45 -19.06 -7.33
C SER A 113 5.69 -18.64 -8.58
N ALA A 114 4.38 -18.41 -8.47
CA ALA A 114 3.49 -18.41 -9.64
C ALA A 114 3.78 -17.26 -10.63
N ASP A 115 4.71 -16.39 -10.26
CA ASP A 115 5.29 -15.21 -10.90
C ASP A 115 6.81 -15.34 -11.19
N GLY A 116 7.50 -16.33 -10.60
CA GLY A 116 8.93 -16.57 -10.84
C GLY A 116 9.86 -15.49 -10.28
N GLU A 117 9.41 -14.75 -9.26
CA GLU A 117 10.19 -13.69 -8.63
C GLU A 117 11.16 -14.28 -7.61
N GLU A 118 12.45 -14.24 -7.94
CA GLU A 118 13.52 -14.64 -7.03
C GLU A 118 13.59 -13.64 -5.86
N PRO A 119 13.85 -14.11 -4.63
CA PRO A 119 14.07 -13.24 -3.48
C PRO A 119 15.16 -12.22 -3.77
N GLY A 120 14.90 -10.96 -3.40
CA GLY A 120 15.83 -9.88 -3.68
C GLY A 120 15.17 -8.60 -4.14
N PRO A 121 15.99 -7.60 -4.52
CA PRO A 121 15.47 -6.34 -5.01
C PRO A 121 14.69 -6.55 -6.32
N ILE A 122 13.61 -5.79 -6.47
CA ILE A 122 12.86 -5.73 -7.73
C ILE A 122 13.82 -5.43 -8.89
N THR A 123 13.66 -6.18 -9.98
CA THR A 123 14.43 -5.99 -11.21
C THR A 123 13.57 -5.26 -12.25
N GLY A 124 14.19 -4.60 -13.22
CA GLY A 124 13.48 -3.80 -14.23
C GLY A 124 13.58 -2.29 -14.02
N ASP A 125 12.70 -1.56 -14.70
CA ASP A 125 12.64 -0.10 -14.63
C ASP A 125 11.76 0.34 -13.45
N LEU A 126 12.37 1.02 -12.46
CA LEU A 126 11.68 1.55 -11.29
C LEU A 126 11.70 3.08 -11.32
N GLN A 127 10.51 3.68 -11.31
CA GLN A 127 10.33 5.13 -11.50
C GLN A 127 9.37 5.72 -10.48
N PHE A 128 9.69 6.88 -9.94
CA PHE A 128 8.81 7.65 -9.06
C PHE A 128 8.12 8.78 -9.83
N ALA A 129 6.80 8.89 -9.68
CA ALA A 129 5.96 9.90 -10.31
C ALA A 129 5.27 10.75 -9.23
N PRO A 130 5.87 11.90 -8.83
CA PRO A 130 5.29 12.77 -7.82
C PRO A 130 3.98 13.37 -8.34
N ARG A 131 2.96 13.39 -7.48
CA ARG A 131 1.62 13.92 -7.80
C ARG A 131 1.02 13.36 -9.09
N PHE A 132 1.23 12.06 -9.33
CA PHE A 132 0.53 11.33 -10.37
C PHE A 132 -0.99 11.50 -10.21
N SER A 133 -1.74 11.58 -11.31
CA SER A 133 -3.22 11.60 -11.24
C SER A 133 -3.85 11.38 -12.61
N GLY A 134 -5.14 11.07 -12.66
CA GLY A 134 -5.91 10.98 -13.90
C GLY A 134 -6.03 9.57 -14.46
N ALA A 135 -7.17 9.29 -15.09
CA ALA A 135 -7.50 7.97 -15.62
C ALA A 135 -6.59 7.49 -16.76
N GLY A 136 -6.56 6.17 -16.99
CA GLY A 136 -5.74 5.53 -18.02
C GLY A 136 -4.26 5.72 -17.74
N GLU A 137 -3.47 6.11 -18.74
CA GLU A 137 -2.02 6.40 -18.60
C GLU A 137 -1.70 7.46 -17.53
N GLY A 138 -2.70 8.24 -17.12
CA GLY A 138 -2.60 9.29 -16.13
C GLY A 138 -1.72 10.47 -16.57
N THR A 139 -1.38 11.28 -15.59
CA THR A 139 -0.65 12.54 -15.78
C THR A 139 0.55 12.58 -14.86
N PHE A 140 1.64 13.17 -15.36
CA PHE A 140 2.92 13.25 -14.67
C PHE A 140 3.34 14.73 -14.53
N PRO A 141 2.70 15.52 -13.63
CA PRO A 141 2.94 16.96 -13.55
C PRO A 141 4.41 17.33 -13.28
N TYR A 142 5.14 16.45 -12.61
CA TYR A 142 6.56 16.60 -12.27
C TYR A 142 7.47 15.60 -12.98
N GLY A 143 6.96 14.93 -14.01
CA GLY A 143 7.67 13.87 -14.73
C GLY A 143 7.86 12.60 -13.91
N LYS A 144 8.65 11.68 -14.45
CA LYS A 144 9.07 10.44 -13.79
C LYS A 144 10.55 10.54 -13.41
N TRP A 145 10.89 10.06 -12.21
CA TRP A 145 12.23 10.11 -11.62
C TRP A 145 12.77 8.69 -11.50
N LYS A 146 13.84 8.40 -12.22
CA LYS A 146 14.42 7.06 -12.25
C LYS A 146 15.07 6.73 -10.91
N VAL A 147 14.72 5.59 -10.33
CA VAL A 147 15.38 5.06 -9.13
C VAL A 147 16.76 4.54 -9.52
N SER A 148 17.78 4.94 -8.76
CA SER A 148 19.19 4.59 -8.95
C SER A 148 19.77 3.74 -7.81
N GLY A 149 19.03 3.56 -6.72
CA GLY A 149 19.42 2.67 -5.63
C GLY A 149 18.24 2.30 -4.73
N ILE A 150 18.24 1.04 -4.29
CA ILE A 150 17.27 0.45 -3.37
C ILE A 150 18.02 0.09 -2.07
N HIS A 151 17.51 0.52 -0.93
CA HIS A 151 18.13 0.29 0.36
C HIS A 151 17.09 -0.15 1.39
N VAL A 152 17.11 -1.44 1.74
CA VAL A 152 16.27 -2.04 2.78
C VAL A 152 17.08 -2.30 4.05
N PRO A 153 16.44 -2.30 5.24
CA PRO A 153 17.11 -2.68 6.48
C PRO A 153 17.47 -4.17 6.46
N LYS A 154 18.42 -4.56 7.31
CA LYS A 154 18.76 -5.98 7.48
C LYS A 154 17.56 -6.78 8.01
N ALA A 155 16.73 -6.18 8.88
CA ALA A 155 15.54 -6.80 9.44
C ALA A 155 14.57 -7.30 8.34
N TRP A 156 14.41 -6.55 7.24
CA TRP A 156 13.60 -6.98 6.09
C TRP A 156 14.14 -8.23 5.38
N ARG A 157 15.42 -8.54 5.55
CA ARG A 157 16.07 -9.66 4.85
C ARG A 157 16.19 -10.91 5.71
N ASP A 158 15.77 -10.83 6.97
CA ASP A 158 15.82 -11.93 7.95
C ASP A 158 14.37 -12.37 8.30
N GLU A 159 14.18 -13.48 9.02
CA GLU A 159 12.89 -14.18 9.22
C GLU A 159 11.75 -13.38 9.93
N ASP A 160 12.01 -12.20 10.50
CA ASP A 160 11.00 -11.28 11.09
C ASP A 160 10.86 -10.02 10.20
N GLY A 161 10.52 -10.24 8.92
CA GLY A 161 10.56 -9.23 7.86
C GLY A 161 9.79 -7.94 8.16
N ASP A 162 8.60 -8.06 8.76
CA ASP A 162 7.64 -6.95 8.90
C ASP A 162 8.17 -5.78 9.73
N ARG A 163 9.04 -6.04 10.70
CA ARG A 163 9.75 -5.00 11.48
C ARG A 163 10.59 -4.07 10.62
N GLY A 164 11.02 -4.58 9.47
CA GLY A 164 11.86 -3.90 8.50
C GLY A 164 11.10 -3.43 7.27
N ASP A 165 9.77 -3.39 7.24
CA ASP A 165 8.99 -3.03 6.05
C ASP A 165 9.02 -1.53 5.71
N TYR A 166 10.23 -1.03 5.47
CA TYR A 166 10.52 0.30 4.96
C TYR A 166 11.79 0.24 4.10
N ALA A 167 11.82 1.05 3.05
CA ALA A 167 12.97 1.20 2.18
C ALA A 167 13.26 2.67 1.93
N PHE A 168 14.54 3.02 1.88
CA PHE A 168 14.98 4.28 1.31
C PHE A 168 15.48 4.05 -0.11
N LEU A 169 15.03 4.89 -1.03
CA LEU A 169 15.47 4.87 -2.42
C LEU A 169 16.30 6.10 -2.73
N THR A 170 17.19 6.00 -3.72
CA THR A 170 17.82 7.18 -4.33
C THR A 170 17.35 7.32 -5.76
N VAL A 171 17.17 8.55 -6.24
CA VAL A 171 16.77 8.85 -7.62
C VAL A 171 17.82 9.67 -8.36
N GLU A 172 17.86 9.50 -9.69
CA GLU A 172 18.63 10.35 -10.59
C GLU A 172 18.03 11.76 -10.65
N PRO A 173 18.82 12.82 -10.88
CA PRO A 173 18.29 14.17 -11.09
C PRO A 173 17.46 14.24 -12.38
N ASP A 174 16.64 15.29 -12.53
CA ASP A 174 15.93 15.51 -13.78
C ASP A 174 16.88 15.89 -14.93
N ALA A 175 16.36 16.00 -16.16
CA ALA A 175 17.15 16.39 -17.33
C ALA A 175 17.81 17.79 -17.23
N ARG A 176 17.41 18.60 -16.24
CA ARG A 176 17.99 19.92 -15.94
C ARG A 176 19.01 19.87 -14.78
N GLY A 177 19.27 18.69 -14.22
CA GLY A 177 20.19 18.49 -13.10
C GLY A 177 19.60 18.85 -11.73
N ARG A 178 18.28 19.09 -11.63
CA ARG A 178 17.63 19.42 -10.35
C ARG A 178 17.36 18.15 -9.56
N SER A 179 17.44 18.25 -8.23
CA SER A 179 17.07 17.15 -7.34
C SER A 179 15.55 17.04 -7.22
N VAL A 180 15.02 15.87 -6.87
CA VAL A 180 13.57 15.68 -6.72
C VAL A 180 13.02 16.60 -5.63
N GLN A 181 13.73 16.73 -4.52
CA GLN A 181 13.34 17.60 -3.41
C GLN A 181 13.32 19.09 -3.79
N GLU A 182 14.22 19.55 -4.67
CA GLU A 182 14.17 20.93 -5.19
C GLU A 182 12.87 21.20 -5.95
N VAL A 183 12.36 20.20 -6.67
CA VAL A 183 11.19 20.34 -7.55
C VAL A 183 9.87 20.21 -6.79
N VAL A 184 9.79 19.28 -5.85
CA VAL A 184 8.50 18.91 -5.22
C VAL A 184 8.47 19.06 -3.70
N GLY A 185 9.58 19.45 -3.08
CA GLY A 185 9.72 19.47 -1.62
C GLY A 185 9.90 18.06 -1.03
N ALA A 186 9.85 17.97 0.30
CA ALA A 186 10.00 16.72 1.03
C ALA A 186 9.42 16.82 2.44
N ALA A 187 9.13 15.67 3.06
CA ALA A 187 8.83 15.60 4.49
C ALA A 187 10.09 15.28 5.31
N THR A 188 10.22 15.89 6.49
CA THR A 188 11.36 15.64 7.39
C THR A 188 11.10 14.37 8.21
N PRO A 189 12.00 13.36 8.18
CA PRO A 189 11.81 12.14 8.96
C PRO A 189 11.92 12.41 10.47
N ASP A 190 11.16 11.67 11.27
CA ASP A 190 11.20 11.71 12.73
C ASP A 190 11.35 10.31 13.33
N PHE A 191 12.60 9.97 13.63
CA PHE A 191 13.00 8.70 14.24
C PHE A 191 12.81 8.64 15.76
N SER A 192 12.21 9.68 16.35
CA SER A 192 11.96 9.80 17.80
C SER A 192 10.48 9.83 18.16
N SER A 193 9.59 9.69 17.17
CA SER A 193 8.15 9.68 17.40
C SER A 193 7.70 8.43 18.15
N GLY A 194 6.49 8.48 18.70
CA GLY A 194 5.78 7.33 19.26
C GLY A 194 4.58 6.93 18.40
N PRO A 195 3.89 5.83 18.77
CA PRO A 195 2.76 5.29 18.00
C PRO A 195 1.44 6.03 18.25
N HIS A 196 1.36 6.93 19.23
CA HIS A 196 0.15 7.71 19.54
C HIS A 196 0.28 9.12 18.98
N ARG A 197 -0.09 9.32 17.72
CA ARG A 197 0.02 10.60 17.02
C ARG A 197 -1.26 10.90 16.26
N HIS A 198 -1.55 12.19 16.11
CA HIS A 198 -2.49 12.66 15.10
C HIS A 198 -1.74 12.78 13.77
N VAL A 199 -2.13 12.00 12.77
CA VAL A 199 -1.40 11.90 11.49
C VAL A 199 -2.30 12.21 10.32
N THR A 200 -1.69 12.64 9.22
CA THR A 200 -2.28 12.58 7.88
C THR A 200 -1.55 11.53 7.08
N VAL A 201 -2.29 10.54 6.59
CA VAL A 201 -1.79 9.49 5.70
C VAL A 201 -2.23 9.81 4.27
N VAL A 202 -1.35 9.56 3.31
CA VAL A 202 -1.60 9.76 1.88
C VAL A 202 -1.24 8.48 1.15
N GLY A 203 -2.08 8.08 0.20
CA GLY A 203 -1.87 6.88 -0.60
C GLY A 203 -2.42 7.03 -2.01
N TYR A 204 -1.93 6.19 -2.92
CA TYR A 204 -2.46 6.01 -4.26
C TYR A 204 -2.96 4.57 -4.40
N PRO A 205 -4.27 4.29 -4.21
CA PRO A 205 -4.80 2.99 -4.54
C PRO A 205 -4.62 2.74 -6.04
N ASN A 206 -4.39 1.49 -6.40
CA ASN A 206 -4.24 1.09 -7.80
C ASN A 206 -5.55 1.27 -8.58
N GLU A 207 -5.47 1.15 -9.91
CA GLU A 207 -6.58 1.47 -10.81
C GLU A 207 -7.84 0.60 -10.61
N ALA A 208 -7.70 -0.59 -10.03
CA ALA A 208 -8.84 -1.47 -9.74
C ALA A 208 -9.78 -0.85 -8.69
N TYR A 209 -9.24 -0.06 -7.76
CA TYR A 209 -9.98 0.63 -6.71
C TYR A 209 -10.08 2.14 -6.94
N ASN A 210 -9.27 2.69 -7.85
CA ASN A 210 -9.15 4.12 -8.11
C ASN A 210 -8.93 4.39 -9.62
N PRO A 211 -9.93 4.17 -10.48
CA PRO A 211 -9.78 4.24 -11.93
C PRO A 211 -9.46 5.65 -12.46
N ASP A 212 -9.70 6.68 -11.66
CA ASP A 212 -9.35 8.06 -11.97
C ASP A 212 -7.95 8.45 -11.44
N ASN A 213 -7.23 7.51 -10.80
CA ASN A 213 -5.92 7.69 -10.17
C ASN A 213 -5.84 8.92 -9.25
N ASN A 214 -6.93 9.28 -8.57
CA ASN A 214 -6.94 10.41 -7.64
C ASN A 214 -6.35 9.97 -6.30
N PRO A 215 -5.31 10.64 -5.77
CA PRO A 215 -4.75 10.26 -4.47
C PRO A 215 -5.81 10.40 -3.38
N ILE A 216 -5.67 9.56 -2.36
CA ILE A 216 -6.50 9.61 -1.17
C ILE A 216 -5.72 10.14 0.02
N THR A 217 -6.43 10.69 0.98
CA THR A 217 -5.88 11.08 2.26
C THR A 217 -6.84 10.78 3.40
N CYS A 218 -6.28 10.43 4.55
CA CYS A 218 -7.00 10.33 5.80
C CYS A 218 -6.24 11.02 6.92
N THR A 219 -6.97 11.76 7.77
CA THR A 219 -6.41 12.39 8.97
C THR A 219 -7.09 11.77 10.18
N THR A 220 -6.32 11.08 11.02
CA THR A 220 -6.84 10.29 12.14
C THR A 220 -5.77 10.14 13.23
N ASP A 221 -6.19 9.61 14.38
CA ASP A 221 -5.28 9.25 15.46
C ASP A 221 -4.75 7.83 15.26
N THR A 222 -3.50 7.63 15.61
CA THR A 222 -2.82 6.33 15.55
C THR A 222 -2.68 5.74 16.94
N GLU A 223 -2.57 4.42 16.99
CA GLU A 223 -2.24 3.68 18.21
C GLU A 223 -1.17 2.64 17.94
N ARG A 224 -0.67 2.02 19.01
CA ARG A 224 0.24 0.90 18.89
C ARG A 224 -0.59 -0.32 18.48
N ASP A 225 -0.08 -1.08 17.53
CA ASP A 225 -0.65 -2.38 17.21
C ASP A 225 -0.48 -3.34 18.40
N GLU A 226 -1.56 -4.01 18.79
CA GLU A 226 -1.57 -4.89 19.96
C GLU A 226 -0.89 -6.24 19.69
N ASP A 227 -0.97 -6.73 18.45
CA ASP A 227 -0.42 -8.01 18.01
C ASP A 227 1.05 -7.85 17.60
N GLU A 228 1.40 -6.71 17.00
CA GLU A 228 2.74 -6.35 16.56
C GLU A 228 3.23 -5.03 17.17
N PRO A 229 3.75 -5.02 18.42
CA PRO A 229 4.03 -3.79 19.15
C PRO A 229 5.04 -2.82 18.51
N TYR A 230 5.73 -3.20 17.44
CA TYR A 230 6.63 -2.34 16.66
C TYR A 230 5.91 -1.56 15.56
N MET A 231 4.69 -1.96 15.20
CA MET A 231 3.81 -1.27 14.26
C MET A 231 2.96 -0.21 14.96
N MET A 232 2.53 0.76 14.17
CA MET A 232 1.43 1.66 14.50
C MET A 232 0.24 1.31 13.60
N GLN A 233 -0.97 1.42 14.14
CA GLN A 233 -2.20 1.17 13.41
C GLN A 233 -3.05 2.44 13.35
N MET A 234 -3.86 2.54 12.29
CA MET A 234 -4.91 3.52 12.14
C MET A 234 -6.19 2.84 11.66
N ARG A 235 -7.33 3.39 12.04
CA ARG A 235 -8.61 3.03 11.43
C ARG A 235 -9.05 4.09 10.45
N CYS A 236 -8.96 3.75 9.17
CA CYS A 236 -9.47 4.58 8.10
C CYS A 236 -9.69 3.77 6.81
N GLY A 237 -10.93 3.74 6.33
CA GLY A 237 -11.32 3.04 5.10
C GLY A 237 -10.69 3.60 3.83
N GLY A 238 -10.39 2.74 2.86
CA GLY A 238 -10.07 3.13 1.48
C GLY A 238 -8.60 2.96 1.09
N PHE A 239 -7.75 2.47 2.00
CA PHE A 239 -6.35 2.16 1.71
C PHE A 239 -6.22 0.73 1.15
N TYR A 240 -6.52 0.59 -0.14
CA TYR A 240 -6.36 -0.67 -0.89
C TYR A 240 -4.93 -0.84 -1.44
N ASP A 241 -4.70 -1.96 -2.14
CA ASP A 241 -3.50 -2.24 -2.92
C ASP A 241 -3.00 -1.01 -3.70
N GLY A 242 -1.68 -0.81 -3.71
CA GLY A 242 -1.00 0.37 -4.26
C GLY A 242 -0.73 1.47 -3.24
N THR A 243 -1.45 1.49 -2.11
CA THR A 243 -1.20 2.49 -1.04
C THR A 243 0.02 2.20 -0.17
N SER A 244 0.56 0.98 -0.25
CA SER A 244 1.83 0.58 0.38
C SER A 244 2.94 1.61 0.13
N GLY A 245 3.71 1.92 1.16
CA GLY A 245 4.73 2.97 1.15
C GLY A 245 4.20 4.39 1.35
N GLY A 246 2.87 4.57 1.45
CA GLY A 246 2.23 5.84 1.74
C GLY A 246 2.74 6.48 3.05
N PRO A 247 3.10 7.78 3.06
CA PRO A 247 3.70 8.41 4.23
C PRO A 247 2.69 8.65 5.35
N TRP A 248 3.12 8.40 6.59
CA TRP A 248 2.40 8.80 7.80
C TRP A 248 3.01 10.11 8.32
N LEU A 249 2.26 11.21 8.16
CA LEU A 249 2.74 12.56 8.45
C LEU A 249 2.13 13.09 9.75
N ALA A 250 2.91 13.11 10.83
CA ALA A 250 2.53 13.79 12.06
C ALA A 250 2.66 15.30 11.92
N ASP A 251 1.80 16.06 12.60
CA ASP A 251 1.82 17.55 12.59
C ASP A 251 1.71 18.16 11.17
N HIS A 252 1.12 17.42 10.22
CA HIS A 252 0.86 17.89 8.86
C HIS A 252 -0.23 18.97 8.85
N HIS A 253 -0.06 19.97 7.99
CA HIS A 253 -1.10 20.98 7.74
C HIS A 253 -1.41 21.18 6.26
N ASP A 254 -0.38 21.34 5.43
CA ASP A 254 -0.49 21.60 4.00
C ASP A 254 0.85 21.29 3.30
N ALA A 255 0.92 21.44 1.97
CA ALA A 255 2.15 21.18 1.21
C ALA A 255 3.34 22.08 1.61
N GLY A 256 3.09 23.29 2.11
CA GLY A 256 4.13 24.20 2.63
C GLY A 256 4.55 23.88 4.07
N ARG A 257 3.76 23.07 4.78
CA ARG A 257 4.06 22.53 6.10
C ARG A 257 3.83 21.00 6.08
N PRO A 258 4.76 20.24 5.46
CA PRO A 258 4.63 18.80 5.25
C PRO A 258 4.39 17.98 6.51
N GLY A 259 4.81 18.49 7.67
CA GLY A 259 4.82 17.74 8.93
C GLY A 259 6.06 16.89 9.06
N ARG A 260 5.98 15.87 9.92
CA ARG A 260 7.05 14.93 10.24
C ARG A 260 6.67 13.55 9.76
N LEU A 261 7.54 12.94 8.97
CA LEU A 261 7.35 11.58 8.49
C LEU A 261 7.77 10.60 9.59
N ILE A 262 6.81 9.85 10.13
CA ILE A 262 7.04 8.94 11.27
C ILE A 262 7.03 7.46 10.87
N GLY A 263 6.65 7.15 9.63
CA GLY A 263 6.60 5.79 9.09
C GLY A 263 5.93 5.75 7.73
N VAL A 264 5.81 4.55 7.18
CA VAL A 264 5.18 4.28 5.89
C VAL A 264 4.17 3.15 6.02
N LEU A 265 3.08 3.24 5.26
CA LEU A 265 2.05 2.20 5.21
C LEU A 265 2.68 0.88 4.76
N SER A 266 2.53 -0.15 5.58
CA SER A 266 3.04 -1.51 5.33
C SER A 266 1.92 -2.42 4.82
N GLY A 267 0.77 -2.41 5.48
CA GLY A 267 -0.36 -3.22 5.06
C GLY A 267 -1.55 -3.04 5.99
N GLY A 268 -2.30 -4.12 6.22
CA GLY A 268 -3.43 -4.18 7.12
C GLY A 268 -4.29 -5.40 6.83
N ASP A 269 -4.95 -5.92 7.87
CA ASP A 269 -5.84 -7.09 7.74
C ASP A 269 -7.09 -6.80 6.89
N THR A 270 -7.45 -5.52 6.77
CA THR A 270 -8.61 -5.05 6.00
C THR A 270 -8.29 -3.72 5.32
N ASP A 271 -9.15 -3.31 4.39
CA ASP A 271 -9.11 -1.98 3.77
C ASP A 271 -9.51 -0.83 4.70
N ALA A 272 -9.94 -1.15 5.94
CA ALA A 272 -10.39 -0.23 6.97
C ALA A 272 -9.39 -0.02 8.12
N GLU A 273 -8.38 -0.88 8.22
CA GLU A 273 -7.33 -0.81 9.24
C GLU A 273 -5.99 -0.95 8.54
N SER A 274 -5.13 0.05 8.69
CA SER A 274 -3.80 0.04 8.08
C SER A 274 -2.74 0.11 9.15
N THR A 275 -1.67 -0.66 8.95
CA THR A 275 -0.48 -0.68 9.78
C THR A 275 0.69 0.00 9.09
N ALA A 276 1.63 0.48 9.89
CA ALA A 276 2.86 1.08 9.42
C ALA A 276 3.99 0.79 10.38
N VAL A 277 5.19 0.61 9.84
CA VAL A 277 6.41 0.52 10.65
C VAL A 277 6.71 1.91 11.21
N LEU A 278 6.73 2.03 12.54
CA LEU A 278 7.17 3.26 13.20
C LEU A 278 8.68 3.42 13.05
N PHE A 279 9.13 4.56 12.51
CA PHE A 279 10.54 4.84 12.37
C PHE A 279 11.27 4.93 13.71
N ASP A 280 12.36 4.20 13.81
CA ASP A 280 13.15 4.03 15.02
C ASP A 280 14.64 4.30 14.78
N GLY A 281 15.48 3.82 15.71
CA GLY A 281 16.93 3.91 15.59
C GLY A 281 17.50 3.19 14.35
N GLN A 282 16.93 2.05 13.96
CA GLN A 282 17.39 1.29 12.78
C GLN A 282 17.03 2.04 11.48
N ALA A 283 15.83 2.62 11.41
CA ALA A 283 15.43 3.47 10.29
C ALA A 283 16.37 4.69 10.16
N ARG A 284 16.76 5.31 11.29
CA ARG A 284 17.73 6.41 11.30
C ARG A 284 19.10 5.98 10.75
N GLU A 285 19.62 4.85 11.20
CA GLU A 285 20.93 4.35 10.77
C GLU A 285 20.96 4.03 9.26
N LEU A 286 19.86 3.46 8.73
CA LEU A 286 19.72 3.23 7.30
C LEU A 286 19.65 4.57 6.53
N TYR A 287 18.81 5.50 6.98
CA TYR A 287 18.68 6.83 6.38
C TYR A 287 20.03 7.55 6.34
N GLU A 288 20.74 7.64 7.46
CA GLU A 288 22.04 8.34 7.56
C GLU A 288 23.10 7.71 6.65
N ARG A 289 23.11 6.37 6.54
CA ARG A 289 24.03 5.65 5.64
C ARG A 289 23.76 5.98 4.16
N VAL A 290 22.50 6.00 3.75
CA VAL A 290 22.10 6.32 2.38
C VAL A 290 22.34 7.80 2.07
N ALA A 291 21.92 8.69 2.97
CA ALA A 291 22.10 10.14 2.89
C ALA A 291 23.58 10.55 2.81
N GLY A 292 24.43 9.90 3.63
CA GLY A 292 25.88 10.08 3.62
C GLY A 292 26.57 9.57 2.36
N GLY A 293 25.89 8.75 1.55
CA GLY A 293 26.43 8.16 0.32
C GLY A 293 27.56 7.20 0.59
N ALA A 294 27.35 6.21 1.47
CA ALA A 294 28.35 5.22 1.84
C ALA A 294 29.16 4.75 0.62
N ALA A 295 30.48 4.93 0.72
CA ALA A 295 31.46 4.60 -0.29
C ALA A 295 31.25 3.16 -0.79
N LYS A 296 31.42 2.96 -2.10
CA LYS A 296 31.42 1.63 -2.72
C LYS A 296 32.24 0.67 -1.87
N SER A 297 31.58 -0.31 -1.26
CA SER A 297 32.26 -1.47 -0.70
C SER A 297 33.07 -2.09 -1.83
N SER A 298 34.40 -2.05 -1.70
CA SER A 298 35.34 -2.74 -2.61
C SER A 298 35.33 -4.23 -2.34
#